data_AF-A0A935W067-F1
#
_entry.id   AF-A0A935W067-F1
#
_cell.length_a   1.000
_cell.length_b   1.000
_cell.length_c   1.000
_cell.angle_alpha   90.00
_cell.angle_beta   90.00
_cell.angle_gamma   90.00
#
_symmetry.space_group_name_H-M   'P 1'
#
loop_
_entity.id
_entity.type
_entity.pdbx_description
1 polymer ?
#
loop_
_entity_poly.entity_id
_entity_poly.type
_entity_poly.pdbx_seq_one_letter_code
_entity_poly.pdbx_strand_id
1 'polypeptide(L)'
;MHDRIAGVPPSAAVLSQMAAHIGNSRPDLAAELAMQNPAFYNVSLKNFVTPWTNEASTVFAPLNDYTATVIGMVRDDVPFNLVLSEDIIYTGANNLVTPNYEQTSNAHYEALEEAGADLSNPAVLVRRMQSTLPGSQISANEAAGVVTTRAAAEAFFSGGTNRAMWRFTAINYLCRDMEQLHDVTRPGDWIRQDVSRSPGGDSEIFLNNCYGCHAGMDSLAGAYAYFEWDATAGRMIHTPGVVQAKNLINGNVFPYGHITTDNGWVNLWREGSNSLLGWRGASDRGFGAKSLGAEIGASRAFSVCQVEKVFKHVCFHGPKNQTDRDAIEAIADTFEENGEYNLKDVFAGVAAHCMNEE
;
A
#
# COMPACT_ATOMS: atom_id res chain seq x y z
N MET A 1 -25.70 0.57 7.24
CA MET A 1 -24.94 0.55 5.97
C MET A 1 -24.37 1.91 5.60
N HIS A 2 -25.18 2.95 5.34
CA HIS A 2 -24.66 4.26 4.92
C HIS A 2 -23.62 4.83 5.89
N ASP A 3 -23.90 4.83 7.19
CA ASP A 3 -22.99 5.33 8.22
C ASP A 3 -21.67 4.54 8.28
N ARG A 4 -21.72 3.22 8.01
CA ARG A 4 -20.53 2.35 7.95
C ARG A 4 -19.64 2.68 6.76
N ILE A 5 -20.21 3.16 5.65
CA ILE A 5 -19.50 3.52 4.42
C ILE A 5 -19.06 4.98 4.47
N ALA A 6 -19.99 5.91 4.62
CA ALA A 6 -19.76 7.35 4.50
C ALA A 6 -19.36 8.03 5.82
N GLY A 7 -19.49 7.36 6.96
CA GLY A 7 -19.18 7.93 8.28
C GLY A 7 -20.21 8.95 8.79
N VAL A 8 -21.32 9.17 8.06
CA VAL A 8 -22.37 10.14 8.37
C VAL A 8 -23.75 9.56 8.07
N PRO A 9 -24.83 10.03 8.72
CA PRO A 9 -26.19 9.57 8.41
C PRO A 9 -26.65 10.01 7.01
N PRO A 10 -27.47 9.21 6.31
CA PRO A 10 -28.04 9.57 5.02
C PRO A 10 -29.14 10.63 5.16
N SER A 11 -29.42 11.36 4.08
CA SER A 11 -30.68 12.12 3.99
C SER A 11 -31.88 11.17 3.93
N ALA A 12 -33.09 11.64 4.28
CA ALA A 12 -34.30 10.82 4.23
C ALA A 12 -34.57 10.23 2.82
N ALA A 13 -34.24 10.99 1.77
CA ALA A 13 -34.37 10.54 0.39
C ALA A 13 -33.39 9.40 0.05
N VAL A 14 -32.10 9.57 0.42
CA VAL A 14 -31.07 8.54 0.23
C VAL A 14 -31.42 7.28 1.02
N LEU A 15 -31.84 7.43 2.28
CA LEU A 15 -32.26 6.30 3.12
C LEU A 15 -33.41 5.52 2.49
N SER A 16 -34.41 6.21 1.94
CA SER A 16 -35.55 5.57 1.28
C SER A 16 -35.13 4.80 0.02
N GLN A 17 -34.20 5.36 -0.78
CA GLN A 17 -33.67 4.68 -1.96
C GLN A 17 -32.83 3.45 -1.59
N MET A 18 -31.93 3.57 -0.61
CA MET A 18 -31.15 2.45 -0.10
C MET A 18 -32.04 1.33 0.43
N ALA A 19 -33.09 1.66 1.20
CA ALA A 19 -34.06 0.68 1.68
C ALA A 19 -34.79 -0.04 0.54
N ALA A 20 -35.14 0.67 -0.53
CA ALA A 20 -35.73 0.08 -1.73
C ALA A 20 -34.76 -0.88 -2.45
N HIS A 21 -33.48 -0.50 -2.58
CA HIS A 21 -32.45 -1.38 -3.15
C HIS A 21 -32.28 -2.67 -2.34
N ILE A 22 -32.19 -2.56 -1.01
CA ILE A 22 -32.10 -3.72 -0.10
C ILE A 22 -33.36 -4.60 -0.21
N GLY A 23 -34.56 -4.00 -0.20
CA GLY A 23 -35.82 -4.73 -0.35
C GLY A 23 -35.94 -5.48 -1.69
N ASN A 24 -35.24 -5.01 -2.73
CA ASN A 24 -35.13 -5.67 -4.04
C ASN A 24 -33.95 -6.66 -4.13
N SER A 25 -33.37 -7.07 -2.99
CA SER A 25 -32.20 -7.97 -2.92
C SER A 25 -30.98 -7.44 -3.67
N ARG A 26 -30.79 -6.10 -3.69
CA ARG A 26 -29.64 -5.41 -4.27
C ARG A 26 -28.92 -4.52 -3.24
N PRO A 27 -28.35 -5.11 -2.17
CA PRO A 27 -27.59 -4.35 -1.17
C PRO A 27 -26.32 -3.70 -1.74
N ASP A 28 -25.78 -4.25 -2.83
CA ASP A 28 -24.69 -3.68 -3.64
C ASP A 28 -25.05 -2.26 -4.12
N LEU A 29 -26.22 -2.08 -4.74
CA LEU A 29 -26.67 -0.76 -5.21
C LEU A 29 -26.91 0.23 -4.06
N ALA A 30 -27.33 -0.26 -2.90
CA ALA A 30 -27.46 0.58 -1.71
C ALA A 30 -26.08 1.08 -1.22
N ALA A 31 -25.07 0.21 -1.25
CA ALA A 31 -23.71 0.58 -0.89
C ALA A 31 -23.08 1.54 -1.91
N GLU A 32 -23.27 1.31 -3.21
CA GLU A 32 -22.88 2.22 -4.28
C GLU A 32 -23.48 3.61 -4.08
N LEU A 33 -24.77 3.69 -3.76
CA LEU A 33 -25.43 4.96 -3.46
C LEU A 33 -24.83 5.66 -2.23
N ALA A 34 -24.44 4.91 -1.19
CA ALA A 34 -23.75 5.49 -0.04
C ALA A 34 -22.35 6.03 -0.39
N MET A 35 -21.62 5.34 -1.27
CA MET A 35 -20.30 5.78 -1.75
C MET A 35 -20.35 7.04 -2.63
N GLN A 36 -21.52 7.46 -3.10
CA GLN A 36 -21.69 8.76 -3.80
C GLN A 36 -21.60 9.96 -2.85
N ASN A 37 -21.69 9.74 -1.53
CA ASN A 37 -21.55 10.81 -0.55
C ASN A 37 -20.10 11.29 -0.47
N PRO A 38 -19.80 12.61 -0.60
CA PRO A 38 -18.45 13.14 -0.47
C PRO A 38 -17.71 12.72 0.81
N ALA A 39 -18.44 12.48 1.91
CA ALA A 39 -17.87 12.03 3.17
C ALA A 39 -17.17 10.66 3.05
N PHE A 40 -17.59 9.80 2.12
CA PHE A 40 -16.88 8.54 1.84
C PHE A 40 -15.42 8.81 1.44
N TYR A 41 -15.17 9.82 0.61
CA TYR A 41 -13.82 10.15 0.13
C TYR A 41 -13.05 11.04 1.11
N ASN A 42 -13.71 12.07 1.63
CA ASN A 42 -13.08 13.08 2.50
C ASN A 42 -12.82 12.57 3.93
N VAL A 43 -13.59 11.60 4.41
CA VAL A 43 -13.52 11.10 5.79
C VAL A 43 -13.18 9.62 5.83
N SER A 44 -14.03 8.76 5.28
CA SER A 44 -13.88 7.30 5.43
C SER A 44 -12.62 6.79 4.75
N LEU A 45 -12.44 7.06 3.45
CA LEU A 45 -11.24 6.63 2.71
C LEU A 45 -9.98 7.32 3.22
N LYS A 46 -10.05 8.60 3.61
CA LYS A 46 -8.90 9.26 4.24
C LYS A 46 -8.46 8.49 5.50
N ASN A 47 -9.36 8.30 6.46
CA ASN A 47 -9.06 7.58 7.71
C ASN A 47 -8.67 6.12 7.48
N PHE A 48 -9.21 5.48 6.45
CA PHE A 48 -8.86 4.12 6.04
C PHE A 48 -7.39 4.00 5.58
N VAL A 49 -6.90 4.97 4.82
CA VAL A 49 -5.59 4.92 4.15
C VAL A 49 -4.49 5.59 4.96
N THR A 50 -4.77 6.67 5.68
CA THR A 50 -3.77 7.46 6.41
C THR A 50 -2.82 6.62 7.29
N PRO A 51 -3.27 5.56 8.00
CA PRO A 51 -2.37 4.67 8.74
C PRO A 51 -1.27 4.01 7.90
N TRP A 52 -1.46 3.83 6.59
CA TRP A 52 -0.49 3.14 5.72
C TRP A 52 0.68 4.03 5.32
N THR A 53 0.57 5.33 5.59
CA THR A 53 1.51 6.35 5.09
C THR A 53 2.50 6.81 6.16
N ASN A 54 2.48 6.22 7.35
CA ASN A 54 3.34 6.62 8.47
C ASN A 54 3.69 5.43 9.37
N GLU A 55 4.88 5.44 9.96
CA GLU A 55 5.35 4.32 10.80
C GLU A 55 4.50 4.09 12.06
N ALA A 56 3.90 5.16 12.59
CA ALA A 56 3.05 5.09 13.78
C ALA A 56 1.69 4.44 13.52
N SER A 57 1.34 4.18 12.25
CA SER A 57 0.02 3.68 11.84
C SER A 57 -1.15 4.53 12.37
N THR A 58 -0.94 5.84 12.52
CA THR A 58 -1.96 6.76 13.05
C THR A 58 -2.91 7.23 11.97
N VAL A 59 -4.18 7.42 12.32
CA VAL A 59 -5.20 8.07 11.48
C VAL A 59 -5.10 9.59 11.49
N PHE A 60 -4.28 10.16 12.39
CA PHE A 60 -4.20 11.61 12.62
C PHE A 60 -3.17 12.34 11.76
N ALA A 61 -2.50 11.64 10.83
CA ALA A 61 -1.59 12.31 9.91
C ALA A 61 -2.37 13.15 8.88
N PRO A 62 -1.80 14.28 8.40
CA PRO A 62 -2.44 15.11 7.37
C PRO A 62 -2.67 14.33 6.07
N LEU A 63 -3.60 14.82 5.24
CA LEU A 63 -3.70 14.41 3.84
C LEU A 63 -2.31 14.59 3.18
N ASN A 64 -1.94 13.60 2.37
CA ASN A 64 -0.67 13.56 1.65
C ASN A 64 -0.85 12.89 0.28
N ASP A 65 0.19 12.91 -0.54
CA ASP A 65 0.16 12.35 -1.89
C ASP A 65 -0.15 10.86 -1.95
N TYR A 66 0.32 10.06 -0.99
CA TYR A 66 -0.06 8.65 -0.87
C TYR A 66 -1.57 8.52 -0.63
N THR A 67 -2.09 9.14 0.42
CA THR A 67 -3.50 9.06 0.81
C THR A 67 -4.40 9.55 -0.33
N ALA A 68 -4.07 10.70 -0.91
CA ALA A 68 -4.78 11.29 -2.03
C ALA A 68 -4.75 10.38 -3.27
N THR A 69 -3.63 9.70 -3.54
CA THR A 69 -3.50 8.76 -4.66
C THR A 69 -4.42 7.56 -4.50
N VAL A 70 -4.49 6.96 -3.30
CA VAL A 70 -5.42 5.85 -3.06
C VAL A 70 -6.87 6.32 -3.17
N ILE A 71 -7.23 7.47 -2.57
CA ILE A 71 -8.59 8.03 -2.69
C ILE A 71 -8.97 8.23 -4.16
N GLY A 72 -8.08 8.81 -4.96
CA GLY A 72 -8.29 9.03 -6.38
C GLY A 72 -8.41 7.74 -7.19
N MET A 73 -7.56 6.75 -6.91
CA MET A 73 -7.64 5.42 -7.53
C MET A 73 -8.99 4.75 -7.26
N VAL A 74 -9.47 4.79 -6.01
CA VAL A 74 -10.78 4.26 -5.64
C VAL A 74 -11.87 5.02 -6.38
N ARG A 75 -11.85 6.36 -6.38
CA ARG A 75 -12.88 7.16 -7.06
C ARG A 75 -12.97 6.85 -8.57
N ASP A 76 -11.82 6.77 -9.23
CA ASP A 76 -11.73 6.60 -10.68
C ASP A 76 -11.77 5.12 -11.12
N ASP A 77 -12.07 4.19 -10.21
CA ASP A 77 -12.15 2.75 -10.50
C ASP A 77 -10.86 2.20 -11.14
N VAL A 78 -9.70 2.72 -10.71
CA VAL A 78 -8.40 2.21 -11.17
C VAL A 78 -8.19 0.82 -10.57
N PRO A 79 -7.84 -0.22 -11.37
CA PRO A 79 -7.54 -1.54 -10.84
C PRO A 79 -6.52 -1.46 -9.71
N PHE A 80 -6.96 -1.82 -8.51
CA PHE A 80 -6.23 -1.48 -7.30
C PHE A 80 -4.96 -2.32 -7.11
N ASN A 81 -4.84 -3.46 -7.79
CA ASN A 81 -3.58 -4.21 -7.88
C ASN A 81 -2.42 -3.40 -8.51
N LEU A 82 -2.72 -2.29 -9.20
CA LEU A 82 -1.73 -1.38 -9.77
C LEU A 82 -1.18 -0.34 -8.77
N VAL A 83 -1.70 -0.30 -7.54
CA VAL A 83 -1.35 0.71 -6.51
C VAL A 83 0.14 0.76 -6.18
N LEU A 84 0.87 -0.33 -6.42
CA LEU A 84 2.32 -0.45 -6.19
C LEU A 84 3.16 -0.39 -7.46
N SER A 85 2.56 -0.27 -8.64
CA SER A 85 3.26 -0.47 -9.92
C SER A 85 2.89 0.52 -11.02
N GLU A 86 1.90 1.38 -10.85
CA GLU A 86 1.51 2.33 -11.90
C GLU A 86 2.29 3.66 -11.80
N ASP A 87 2.52 4.32 -12.93
CA ASP A 87 2.97 5.72 -12.91
C ASP A 87 1.77 6.65 -12.65
N ILE A 88 1.36 6.73 -11.38
CA ILE A 88 0.12 7.39 -10.96
C ILE A 88 0.28 8.21 -9.68
N ILE A 89 -0.29 9.40 -9.68
CA ILE A 89 -0.48 10.22 -8.48
C ILE A 89 -1.73 11.07 -8.66
N TYR A 90 -2.37 11.43 -7.55
CA TYR A 90 -3.47 12.37 -7.56
C TYR A 90 -3.10 13.65 -6.81
N THR A 91 -3.18 14.78 -7.51
CA THR A 91 -2.92 16.11 -6.95
C THR A 91 -4.20 16.94 -6.99
N GLY A 92 -4.28 18.01 -6.21
CA GLY A 92 -5.27 19.05 -6.44
C GLY A 92 -5.16 19.62 -7.85
N ALA A 93 -6.26 20.14 -8.39
CA ALA A 93 -6.25 20.86 -9.65
C ALA A 93 -5.35 22.10 -9.58
N ASN A 94 -4.80 22.50 -10.74
CA ASN A 94 -3.88 23.63 -10.81
C ASN A 94 -4.54 24.89 -10.25
N ASN A 95 -3.84 25.60 -9.36
CA ASN A 95 -4.30 26.83 -8.71
C ASN A 95 -5.59 26.68 -7.88
N LEU A 96 -5.98 25.45 -7.53
CA LEU A 96 -7.11 25.20 -6.63
C LEU A 96 -6.81 25.66 -5.19
N VAL A 97 -5.58 25.44 -4.73
CA VAL A 97 -5.07 25.86 -3.42
C VAL A 97 -3.66 26.42 -3.57
N THR A 98 -3.18 27.14 -2.55
CA THR A 98 -1.79 27.63 -2.47
C THR A 98 -1.10 26.99 -1.27
N PRO A 99 0.09 26.38 -1.45
CA PRO A 99 0.86 26.26 -2.69
C PRO A 99 0.31 25.21 -3.68
N ASN A 100 0.74 25.28 -4.94
CA ASN A 100 0.58 24.19 -5.91
C ASN A 100 1.41 22.96 -5.49
N TYR A 101 1.15 21.81 -6.09
CA TYR A 101 1.90 20.57 -5.81
C TYR A 101 3.41 20.76 -6.05
N GLU A 102 4.21 20.26 -5.10
CA GLU A 102 5.67 20.23 -5.17
C GLU A 102 6.18 18.87 -4.66
N GLN A 103 7.29 18.41 -5.25
CA GLN A 103 7.95 17.15 -4.86
C GLN A 103 8.60 17.23 -3.45
N THR A 104 8.79 18.44 -2.94
CA THR A 104 9.56 18.75 -1.72
C THR A 104 8.70 19.12 -0.53
N SER A 105 7.37 19.16 -0.67
CA SER A 105 6.48 19.68 0.38
C SER A 105 5.12 18.98 0.39
N ASN A 106 4.57 18.76 1.60
CA ASN A 106 3.20 18.29 1.78
C ASN A 106 2.16 19.43 1.81
N ALA A 107 2.60 20.69 1.81
CA ALA A 107 1.73 21.85 2.03
C ALA A 107 0.55 21.95 1.04
N HIS A 108 0.70 21.42 -0.18
CA HIS A 108 -0.40 21.36 -1.15
C HIS A 108 -1.58 20.51 -0.64
N TYR A 109 -1.29 19.34 -0.06
CA TYR A 109 -2.33 18.43 0.44
C TYR A 109 -2.92 18.90 1.76
N GLU A 110 -2.11 19.50 2.63
CA GLU A 110 -2.60 20.19 3.84
C GLU A 110 -3.56 21.32 3.47
N ALA A 111 -3.24 22.13 2.45
CA ALA A 111 -4.12 23.20 1.98
C ALA A 111 -5.42 22.67 1.35
N LEU A 112 -5.38 21.52 0.64
CA LEU A 112 -6.60 20.84 0.16
C LEU A 112 -7.50 20.42 1.31
N GLU A 113 -6.91 19.85 2.36
CA GLU A 113 -7.63 19.42 3.55
C GLU A 113 -8.22 20.60 4.32
N GLU A 114 -7.44 21.65 4.57
CA GLU A 114 -7.89 22.87 5.27
C GLU A 114 -9.02 23.57 4.51
N ALA A 115 -8.95 23.60 3.18
CA ALA A 115 -10.00 24.17 2.33
C ALA A 115 -11.29 23.31 2.29
N GLY A 116 -11.28 22.10 2.86
CA GLY A 116 -12.40 21.17 2.77
C GLY A 116 -12.70 20.75 1.33
N ALA A 117 -11.66 20.63 0.49
CA ALA A 117 -11.81 20.33 -0.93
C ALA A 117 -12.52 18.98 -1.13
N ASP A 118 -13.57 18.96 -1.96
CA ASP A 118 -14.35 17.74 -2.23
C ASP A 118 -13.55 16.74 -3.07
N LEU A 119 -12.98 15.71 -2.42
CA LEU A 119 -12.11 14.73 -3.06
C LEU A 119 -12.89 13.76 -3.96
N SER A 120 -14.23 13.70 -3.80
CA SER A 120 -15.12 12.94 -4.69
C SER A 120 -15.25 13.60 -6.08
N ASN A 121 -14.86 14.87 -6.21
CA ASN A 121 -14.97 15.59 -7.47
C ASN A 121 -13.70 15.39 -8.34
N PRO A 122 -13.83 14.83 -9.56
CA PRO A 122 -12.70 14.62 -10.47
C PRO A 122 -12.06 15.92 -10.98
N ALA A 123 -12.77 17.06 -10.88
CA ALA A 123 -12.21 18.37 -11.17
C ALA A 123 -11.39 18.96 -10.00
N VAL A 124 -11.50 18.39 -8.80
CA VAL A 124 -10.75 18.81 -7.59
C VAL A 124 -9.49 17.98 -7.44
N LEU A 125 -9.63 16.66 -7.37
CA LEU A 125 -8.52 15.73 -7.18
C LEU A 125 -8.24 15.03 -8.52
N VAL A 126 -7.12 15.32 -9.17
CA VAL A 126 -6.91 14.99 -10.58
C VAL A 126 -5.75 14.01 -10.75
N ARG A 127 -5.99 12.94 -11.52
CA ARG A 127 -4.96 11.97 -11.90
C ARG A 127 -3.85 12.61 -12.71
N ARG A 128 -2.61 12.27 -12.40
CA ARG A 128 -1.37 12.65 -13.07
C ARG A 128 -0.41 11.46 -13.13
N MET A 129 0.62 11.57 -13.97
CA MET A 129 1.76 10.64 -13.97
C MET A 129 2.88 11.26 -13.13
N GLN A 130 3.37 10.54 -12.13
CA GLN A 130 4.47 10.99 -11.24
C GLN A 130 5.69 11.40 -12.05
N SER A 131 6.00 10.67 -13.12
CA SER A 131 7.15 10.94 -13.97
C SER A 131 7.07 12.24 -14.78
N THR A 132 5.88 12.82 -14.92
CA THR A 132 5.65 14.03 -15.74
C THR A 132 5.53 15.31 -14.93
N LEU A 133 5.44 15.21 -13.59
CA LEU A 133 5.28 16.37 -12.74
C LEU A 133 6.56 17.21 -12.65
N PRO A 134 6.45 18.54 -12.52
CA PRO A 134 7.61 19.42 -12.39
C PRO A 134 8.55 18.97 -11.27
N GLY A 135 9.85 18.90 -11.59
CA GLY A 135 10.90 18.50 -10.64
C GLY A 135 10.93 17.01 -10.30
N SER A 136 10.17 16.16 -10.99
CA SER A 136 10.23 14.70 -10.82
C SER A 136 11.63 14.16 -11.15
N GLN A 137 12.10 13.21 -10.32
CA GLN A 137 13.36 12.47 -10.50
C GLN A 137 13.13 11.02 -10.92
N ILE A 138 11.87 10.62 -11.07
CA ILE A 138 11.47 9.25 -11.30
C ILE A 138 10.98 9.14 -12.73
N SER A 139 11.53 8.20 -13.50
CA SER A 139 11.07 7.95 -14.86
C SER A 139 9.79 7.12 -14.86
N ALA A 140 9.05 7.11 -15.97
CA ALA A 140 7.83 6.30 -16.08
C ALA A 140 8.08 4.81 -15.83
N ASN A 141 9.28 4.29 -16.13
CA ASN A 141 9.64 2.89 -15.91
C ASN A 141 9.98 2.56 -14.45
N GLU A 142 10.27 3.58 -13.63
CA GLU A 142 10.67 3.43 -12.22
C GLU A 142 9.57 3.87 -11.24
N ALA A 143 8.57 4.62 -11.72
CA ALA A 143 7.40 5.00 -10.93
C ALA A 143 6.60 3.76 -10.51
N ALA A 144 6.32 3.63 -9.22
CA ALA A 144 5.76 2.43 -8.59
C ALA A 144 4.59 2.79 -7.66
N GLY A 145 3.60 3.51 -8.21
CA GLY A 145 2.39 3.94 -7.53
C GLY A 145 2.69 4.64 -6.21
N VAL A 146 2.05 4.20 -5.13
CA VAL A 146 2.23 4.84 -3.82
C VAL A 146 3.65 4.70 -3.25
N VAL A 147 4.41 3.69 -3.66
CA VAL A 147 5.79 3.45 -3.16
C VAL A 147 6.69 4.62 -3.53
N THR A 148 6.45 5.23 -4.70
CA THR A 148 7.22 6.36 -5.21
C THR A 148 6.61 7.73 -4.86
N THR A 149 5.72 7.79 -3.88
CA THR A 149 5.21 9.06 -3.34
C THR A 149 6.18 9.68 -2.33
N ARG A 150 6.11 11.01 -2.15
CA ARG A 150 6.90 11.74 -1.14
C ARG A 150 6.59 11.19 0.25
N ALA A 151 5.31 10.99 0.60
CA ALA A 151 4.92 10.48 1.91
C ALA A 151 5.48 9.08 2.21
N ALA A 152 5.45 8.16 1.23
CA ALA A 152 6.05 6.84 1.40
C ALA A 152 7.58 6.92 1.60
N ALA A 153 8.27 7.79 0.85
CA ALA A 153 9.70 7.96 1.01
C ALA A 153 10.10 8.57 2.34
N GLU A 154 9.40 9.62 2.78
CA GLU A 154 9.59 10.25 4.08
C GLU A 154 9.44 9.23 5.22
N ALA A 155 8.41 8.39 5.13
CA ALA A 155 8.12 7.41 6.16
C ALA A 155 9.05 6.20 6.12
N PHE A 156 9.41 5.68 4.94
CA PHE A 156 9.95 4.31 4.83
C PHE A 156 11.27 4.17 4.07
N PHE A 157 11.75 5.23 3.41
CA PHE A 157 13.11 5.27 2.87
C PHE A 157 14.10 5.98 3.78
N SER A 158 13.65 6.57 4.90
CA SER A 158 14.57 7.19 5.86
C SER A 158 15.47 6.15 6.54
N GLY A 159 16.79 6.29 6.35
CA GLY A 159 17.79 5.45 6.99
C GLY A 159 17.81 3.98 6.54
N GLY A 160 18.55 3.15 7.29
CA GLY A 160 18.67 1.71 7.06
C GLY A 160 19.15 1.33 5.65
N THR A 161 18.64 0.24 5.10
CA THR A 161 18.93 -0.26 3.74
C THR A 161 17.63 -0.60 2.98
N ASN A 162 16.61 0.24 3.16
CA ASN A 162 15.27 0.12 2.55
C ASN A 162 14.44 -1.12 2.96
N ARG A 163 14.83 -1.82 4.03
CA ARG A 163 14.05 -2.90 4.65
C ARG A 163 12.73 -2.41 5.26
N ALA A 164 12.69 -1.16 5.74
CA ALA A 164 11.46 -0.55 6.26
C ALA A 164 10.38 -0.42 5.17
N MET A 165 10.76 0.05 3.97
CA MET A 165 9.84 0.09 2.82
C MET A 165 9.24 -1.27 2.51
N TRP A 166 10.05 -2.33 2.47
CA TRP A 166 9.54 -3.69 2.31
C TRP A 166 8.55 -4.07 3.43
N ARG A 167 8.97 -3.91 4.69
CA ARG A 167 8.16 -4.28 5.86
C ARG A 167 6.79 -3.62 5.83
N PHE A 168 6.74 -2.29 5.67
CA PHE A 168 5.47 -1.57 5.65
C PHE A 168 4.65 -1.87 4.39
N THR A 169 5.28 -2.17 3.25
CA THR A 169 4.56 -2.69 2.09
C THR A 169 3.89 -4.03 2.41
N ALA A 170 4.59 -4.96 3.07
CA ALA A 170 4.02 -6.25 3.48
C ALA A 170 2.88 -6.08 4.50
N ILE A 171 3.03 -5.19 5.49
CA ILE A 171 1.96 -4.90 6.46
C ILE A 171 0.73 -4.35 5.73
N ASN A 172 0.91 -3.34 4.87
CA ASN A 172 -0.20 -2.61 4.28
C ASN A 172 -0.88 -3.36 3.12
N TYR A 173 -0.13 -4.22 2.42
CA TYR A 173 -0.59 -4.84 1.17
C TYR A 173 -0.63 -6.36 1.21
N LEU A 174 -0.04 -7.02 2.21
CA LEU A 174 -0.17 -8.46 2.41
C LEU A 174 -0.79 -8.79 3.78
N CYS A 175 -0.98 -7.79 4.65
CA CYS A 175 -1.48 -7.95 6.02
C CYS A 175 -0.61 -8.93 6.81
N ARG A 176 0.72 -8.88 6.56
CA ARG A 176 1.73 -9.68 7.24
C ARG A 176 2.90 -8.79 7.65
N ASP A 177 3.29 -8.86 8.93
CA ASP A 177 4.58 -8.31 9.39
C ASP A 177 5.70 -9.36 9.29
N MET A 178 6.94 -8.95 9.59
CA MET A 178 8.14 -9.79 9.42
C MET A 178 8.11 -11.05 10.27
N GLU A 179 7.54 -11.00 11.47
CA GLU A 179 7.38 -12.19 12.32
C GLU A 179 6.47 -13.23 11.66
N GLN A 180 5.49 -12.81 10.88
CA GLN A 180 4.58 -13.71 10.15
C GLN A 180 5.19 -14.20 8.83
N LEU A 181 6.15 -13.45 8.26
CA LEU A 181 6.90 -13.83 7.06
C LEU A 181 8.21 -14.57 7.36
N HIS A 182 8.54 -14.77 8.63
CA HIS A 182 9.75 -15.46 9.06
C HIS A 182 9.77 -16.91 8.53
N ASP A 183 10.72 -17.21 7.63
CA ASP A 183 10.86 -18.53 6.99
C ASP A 183 12.34 -18.98 6.96
N VAL A 184 12.69 -19.92 7.83
CA VAL A 184 14.05 -20.49 7.93
C VAL A 184 14.36 -21.55 6.88
N THR A 185 13.39 -21.90 6.03
CA THR A 185 13.57 -22.92 4.98
C THR A 185 14.14 -22.34 3.68
N ARG A 186 14.27 -21.01 3.58
CA ARG A 186 14.79 -20.29 2.41
C ARG A 186 16.31 -20.16 2.46
N PRO A 187 17.01 -20.09 1.31
CA PRO A 187 18.45 -19.88 1.28
C PRO A 187 18.85 -18.48 1.77
N GLY A 188 19.99 -18.40 2.46
CA GLY A 188 20.51 -17.15 3.03
C GLY A 188 21.39 -16.32 2.09
N ASP A 189 21.47 -16.69 0.80
CA ASP A 189 22.42 -16.11 -0.18
C ASP A 189 22.21 -14.62 -0.45
N TRP A 190 21.01 -14.12 -0.18
CA TRP A 190 20.64 -12.70 -0.32
C TRP A 190 20.77 -11.92 0.99
N ILE A 191 21.07 -12.58 2.11
CA ILE A 191 21.22 -11.86 3.36
C ILE A 191 22.48 -11.02 3.30
N ARG A 192 22.31 -9.71 3.47
CA ARG A 192 23.34 -8.72 3.16
C ARG A 192 24.48 -8.72 4.17
N GLN A 193 25.59 -8.15 3.73
CA GLN A 193 26.84 -7.99 4.49
C GLN A 193 26.71 -7.14 5.77
N ASP A 194 25.65 -6.33 5.89
CA ASP A 194 25.37 -5.47 7.05
C ASP A 194 24.70 -6.21 8.23
N VAL A 195 24.38 -7.49 8.07
CA VAL A 195 23.73 -8.32 9.10
C VAL A 195 24.76 -9.23 9.77
N SER A 196 24.94 -9.09 11.08
CA SER A 196 25.86 -9.95 11.83
C SER A 196 25.38 -11.40 11.83
N ARG A 197 26.33 -12.33 11.61
CA ARG A 197 26.12 -13.78 11.75
C ARG A 197 26.39 -14.30 13.17
N SER A 198 26.82 -13.42 14.06
CA SER A 198 27.01 -13.68 15.48
C SER A 198 26.69 -12.42 16.30
N PRO A 199 25.43 -11.96 16.32
CA PRO A 199 25.02 -10.81 17.12
C PRO A 199 25.42 -11.02 18.60
N GLY A 200 26.13 -10.06 19.19
CA GLY A 200 26.63 -10.21 20.56
C GLY A 200 27.67 -11.34 20.77
N GLY A 201 28.23 -11.89 19.69
CA GLY A 201 29.16 -13.03 19.73
C GLY A 201 28.50 -14.41 19.68
N ASP A 202 27.16 -14.47 19.54
CA ASP A 202 26.38 -15.71 19.52
C ASP A 202 25.68 -15.90 18.17
N SER A 203 26.05 -16.96 17.45
CA SER A 203 25.46 -17.30 16.14
C SER A 203 24.07 -17.93 16.25
N GLU A 204 23.69 -18.48 17.41
CA GLU A 204 22.35 -19.02 17.62
C GLU A 204 21.30 -17.91 17.53
N ILE A 205 21.63 -16.68 17.97
CA ILE A 205 20.74 -15.53 17.84
C ILE A 205 20.40 -15.28 16.37
N PHE A 206 21.41 -15.30 15.49
CA PHE A 206 21.20 -15.11 14.06
C PHE A 206 20.32 -16.22 13.48
N LEU A 207 20.67 -17.48 13.74
CA LEU A 207 19.98 -18.64 13.17
C LEU A 207 18.51 -18.74 13.62
N ASN A 208 18.22 -18.38 14.88
CA ASN A 208 16.89 -18.58 15.46
C ASN A 208 15.97 -17.35 15.36
N ASN A 209 16.52 -16.13 15.27
CA ASN A 209 15.71 -14.90 15.35
C ASN A 209 15.83 -13.98 14.12
N CYS A 210 16.96 -14.03 13.40
CA CYS A 210 17.23 -13.08 12.32
C CYS A 210 17.10 -13.74 10.94
N TYR A 211 17.59 -14.99 10.82
CA TYR A 211 17.73 -15.69 9.54
C TYR A 211 16.41 -15.73 8.77
N GLY A 212 15.31 -16.14 9.40
CA GLY A 212 14.05 -16.36 8.69
C GLY A 212 13.42 -15.09 8.12
N CYS A 213 13.56 -13.95 8.78
CA CYS A 213 13.10 -12.67 8.23
C CYS A 213 14.01 -12.21 7.09
N HIS A 214 15.32 -12.25 7.32
CA HIS A 214 16.29 -11.73 6.37
C HIS A 214 16.39 -12.55 5.08
N ALA A 215 16.22 -13.88 5.16
CA ALA A 215 16.33 -14.76 4.00
C ALA A 215 15.38 -14.35 2.87
N GLY A 216 14.15 -13.92 3.17
CA GLY A 216 13.22 -13.43 2.16
C GLY A 216 13.19 -11.90 2.01
N MET A 217 13.27 -11.14 3.10
CA MET A 217 13.20 -9.67 3.01
C MET A 217 14.37 -9.08 2.22
N ASP A 218 15.60 -9.56 2.45
CA ASP A 218 16.79 -8.95 1.84
C ASP A 218 16.81 -9.15 0.32
N SER A 219 16.28 -10.29 -0.15
CA SER A 219 16.15 -10.62 -1.58
C SER A 219 15.09 -9.78 -2.29
N LEU A 220 14.11 -9.23 -1.57
CA LEU A 220 13.07 -8.35 -2.12
C LEU A 220 13.46 -6.87 -2.03
N ALA A 221 14.01 -6.45 -0.89
CA ALA A 221 14.33 -5.05 -0.64
C ALA A 221 15.44 -4.49 -1.56
N GLY A 222 16.11 -5.34 -2.35
CA GLY A 222 17.00 -4.91 -3.44
C GLY A 222 16.28 -4.08 -4.50
N ALA A 223 14.97 -4.30 -4.72
CA ALA A 223 14.13 -3.51 -5.62
C ALA A 223 14.17 -1.99 -5.35
N TYR A 224 14.49 -1.62 -4.11
CA TYR A 224 14.54 -0.23 -3.66
C TYR A 224 15.94 0.37 -3.65
N ALA A 225 16.97 -0.32 -4.14
CA ALA A 225 18.37 0.07 -3.95
C ALA A 225 18.73 1.46 -4.52
N TYR A 226 17.94 1.99 -5.46
CA TYR A 226 18.16 3.30 -6.09
C TYR A 226 17.40 4.45 -5.41
N PHE A 227 16.62 4.17 -4.36
CA PHE A 227 15.76 5.15 -3.67
C PHE A 227 16.29 5.53 -2.27
N GLU A 228 16.20 6.82 -1.97
CA GLU A 228 16.59 7.43 -0.69
C GLU A 228 15.62 8.57 -0.31
N TRP A 229 15.57 8.91 0.97
CA TRP A 229 14.94 10.12 1.46
C TRP A 229 15.98 11.21 1.78
N ASP A 230 15.87 12.38 1.16
CA ASP A 230 16.63 13.55 1.56
C ASP A 230 15.78 14.42 2.49
N ALA A 231 16.03 14.28 3.79
CA ALA A 231 15.33 15.03 4.83
C ALA A 231 15.62 16.55 4.79
N THR A 232 16.74 16.98 4.20
CA THR A 232 17.06 18.41 4.05
C THR A 232 16.29 19.01 2.89
N ALA A 233 16.18 18.30 1.77
CA ALA A 233 15.38 18.74 0.63
C ALA A 233 13.88 18.41 0.76
N GLY A 234 13.49 17.56 1.70
CA GLY A 234 12.09 17.17 1.92
C GLY A 234 11.50 16.35 0.78
N ARG A 235 12.33 15.56 0.07
CA ARG A 235 11.94 14.79 -1.12
C ARG A 235 12.61 13.44 -1.19
N MET A 236 11.99 12.57 -1.98
CA MET A 236 12.64 11.35 -2.45
C MET A 236 13.76 11.68 -3.43
N ILE A 237 14.84 10.92 -3.31
CA ILE A 237 15.95 10.86 -4.25
C ILE A 237 15.89 9.52 -4.97
N HIS A 238 16.02 9.56 -6.29
CA HIS A 238 16.12 8.39 -7.14
C HIS A 238 17.33 8.51 -8.06
N THR A 239 18.25 7.54 -7.99
CA THR A 239 19.49 7.51 -8.78
C THR A 239 19.53 6.26 -9.67
N PRO A 240 18.87 6.29 -10.85
CA PRO A 240 18.78 5.13 -11.71
C PRO A 240 20.17 4.62 -12.10
N GLY A 241 20.41 3.32 -11.89
CA GLY A 241 21.69 2.66 -12.17
C GLY A 241 22.75 2.84 -11.07
N VAL A 242 22.47 3.57 -9.99
CA VAL A 242 23.42 3.82 -8.90
C VAL A 242 22.78 3.42 -7.56
N VAL A 243 23.35 2.41 -6.91
CA VAL A 243 22.94 1.98 -5.58
C VAL A 243 23.19 3.10 -4.57
N GLN A 244 22.19 3.41 -3.76
CA GLN A 244 22.29 4.39 -2.67
C GLN A 244 23.31 3.91 -1.64
N ALA A 245 24.17 4.82 -1.21
CA ALA A 245 25.32 4.52 -0.34
C ALA A 245 24.93 3.74 0.93
N LYS A 246 23.72 3.98 1.46
CA LYS A 246 23.20 3.28 2.63
C LYS A 246 23.20 1.76 2.50
N ASN A 247 22.95 1.22 1.31
CA ASN A 247 22.95 -0.23 1.06
C ASN A 247 24.33 -0.88 1.17
N LEU A 248 25.41 -0.09 1.20
CA LEU A 248 26.79 -0.55 1.28
C LEU A 248 27.45 -0.22 2.64
N ILE A 249 26.71 0.41 3.56
CA ILE A 249 27.18 0.67 4.91
C ILE A 249 27.35 -0.67 5.65
N ASN A 250 28.30 -0.71 6.61
CA ASN A 250 28.56 -1.87 7.47
C ASN A 250 28.99 -3.15 6.71
N GLY A 251 29.53 -3.04 5.49
CA GLY A 251 29.99 -4.21 4.74
C GLY A 251 31.05 -5.07 5.42
N ASN A 252 31.75 -4.52 6.41
CA ASN A 252 32.72 -5.28 7.21
C ASN A 252 32.08 -6.14 8.32
N VAL A 253 30.77 -6.05 8.57
CA VAL A 253 30.08 -6.85 9.60
C VAL A 253 30.08 -8.33 9.22
N PHE A 254 29.76 -8.64 7.97
CA PHE A 254 29.95 -9.96 7.40
C PHE A 254 30.37 -9.83 5.93
N PRO A 255 31.70 -9.75 5.63
CA PRO A 255 32.22 -9.48 4.28
C PRO A 255 31.83 -10.51 3.21
N TYR A 256 31.37 -11.69 3.62
CA TYR A 256 30.89 -12.75 2.73
C TYR A 256 29.36 -12.70 2.50
N GLY A 257 28.68 -11.70 3.05
CA GLY A 257 27.25 -11.49 2.84
C GLY A 257 26.97 -10.91 1.46
N HIS A 258 25.69 -10.87 1.10
CA HIS A 258 25.26 -10.32 -0.18
C HIS A 258 25.63 -8.83 -0.29
N ILE A 259 26.19 -8.44 -1.44
CA ILE A 259 26.48 -7.06 -1.80
C ILE A 259 25.40 -6.59 -2.78
N THR A 260 24.62 -5.59 -2.40
CA THR A 260 23.63 -4.98 -3.30
C THR A 260 24.35 -4.20 -4.40
N THR A 261 24.36 -4.73 -5.63
CA THR A 261 25.04 -4.10 -6.79
C THR A 261 24.09 -3.38 -7.75
N ASP A 262 22.80 -3.73 -7.72
CA ASP A 262 21.76 -3.16 -8.58
C ASP A 262 20.40 -3.14 -7.85
N ASN A 263 19.32 -2.83 -8.58
CA ASN A 263 17.94 -2.87 -8.08
C ASN A 263 17.22 -4.21 -8.36
N GLY A 264 17.96 -5.30 -8.52
CA GLY A 264 17.41 -6.63 -8.71
C GLY A 264 16.73 -7.16 -7.44
N TRP A 265 15.72 -8.00 -7.63
CA TRP A 265 15.05 -8.72 -6.54
C TRP A 265 14.69 -10.14 -6.96
N VAL A 266 14.58 -11.03 -5.96
CA VAL A 266 14.08 -12.41 -6.09
C VAL A 266 13.11 -12.70 -4.96
N ASN A 267 11.93 -13.20 -5.29
CA ASN A 267 10.90 -13.64 -4.35
C ASN A 267 11.10 -15.10 -3.97
N LEU A 268 11.93 -15.33 -2.95
CA LEU A 268 12.20 -16.66 -2.40
C LEU A 268 10.97 -17.26 -1.70
N TRP A 269 9.95 -16.45 -1.36
CA TRP A 269 8.70 -16.88 -0.74
C TRP A 269 7.67 -17.44 -1.72
N ARG A 270 8.01 -17.58 -3.01
CA ARG A 270 7.22 -18.42 -3.93
C ARG A 270 7.25 -19.90 -3.58
N GLU A 271 8.19 -20.29 -2.72
CA GLU A 271 8.32 -21.61 -2.14
C GLU A 271 8.33 -21.52 -0.60
N GLY A 272 8.27 -22.67 0.08
CA GLY A 272 8.26 -22.72 1.55
C GLY A 272 6.88 -22.40 2.12
N SER A 273 6.83 -22.01 3.40
CA SER A 273 5.55 -21.72 4.07
C SER A 273 4.84 -20.52 3.46
N ASN A 274 5.60 -19.55 2.96
CA ASN A 274 5.07 -18.32 2.40
C ASN A 274 4.59 -18.46 0.95
N SER A 275 4.72 -19.64 0.32
CA SER A 275 4.10 -19.90 -0.98
C SER A 275 2.57 -19.81 -0.91
N LEU A 276 2.00 -20.02 0.28
CA LEU A 276 0.58 -19.87 0.58
C LEU A 276 0.05 -18.44 0.44
N LEU A 277 0.93 -17.43 0.32
CA LEU A 277 0.53 -16.08 -0.05
C LEU A 277 0.01 -15.99 -1.50
N GLY A 278 0.17 -17.06 -2.28
CA GLY A 278 -0.45 -17.23 -3.58
C GLY A 278 0.12 -16.26 -4.62
N TRP A 279 1.45 -16.14 -4.66
CA TRP A 279 2.19 -15.35 -5.64
C TRP A 279 1.86 -15.79 -7.08
N ARG A 280 1.61 -14.83 -7.97
CA ARG A 280 1.23 -15.08 -9.38
C ARG A 280 2.13 -14.31 -10.34
N GLY A 281 2.05 -14.60 -11.63
CA GLY A 281 2.90 -13.98 -12.65
C GLY A 281 4.04 -14.86 -13.14
N ALA A 282 4.72 -14.38 -14.18
CA ALA A 282 5.62 -15.20 -14.99
C ALA A 282 7.03 -15.40 -14.40
N SER A 283 7.43 -14.62 -13.41
CA SER A 283 8.80 -14.58 -12.89
C SER A 283 8.83 -14.43 -11.38
N ASP A 284 9.75 -15.16 -10.74
CA ASP A 284 10.08 -15.03 -9.31
C ASP A 284 11.10 -13.91 -9.04
N ARG A 285 11.47 -13.15 -10.07
CA ARG A 285 12.53 -12.13 -10.02
C ARG A 285 12.23 -10.96 -10.94
N GLY A 286 12.85 -9.83 -10.66
CA GLY A 286 12.70 -8.62 -11.46
C GLY A 286 13.67 -7.52 -11.07
N PHE A 287 13.41 -6.32 -11.58
CA PHE A 287 14.20 -5.11 -11.31
C PHE A 287 13.29 -3.96 -10.89
N GLY A 288 13.70 -3.25 -9.85
CA GLY A 288 13.06 -2.02 -9.41
C GLY A 288 11.74 -2.21 -8.66
N ALA A 289 11.34 -1.14 -7.97
CA ALA A 289 10.13 -1.09 -7.14
C ALA A 289 8.87 -1.41 -7.94
N LYS A 290 8.80 -0.97 -9.21
CA LYS A 290 7.63 -1.14 -10.08
C LYS A 290 7.29 -2.61 -10.33
N SER A 291 8.29 -3.42 -10.69
CA SER A 291 8.07 -4.84 -10.97
C SER A 291 7.83 -5.65 -9.69
N LEU A 292 8.46 -5.27 -8.57
CA LEU A 292 8.15 -5.84 -7.26
C LEU A 292 6.72 -5.50 -6.83
N GLY A 293 6.25 -4.29 -7.09
CA GLY A 293 4.87 -3.89 -6.83
C GLY A 293 3.87 -4.74 -7.61
N ALA A 294 4.17 -5.07 -8.86
CA ALA A 294 3.34 -5.96 -9.68
C ALA A 294 3.32 -7.40 -9.13
N GLU A 295 4.45 -7.91 -8.64
CA GLU A 295 4.53 -9.22 -7.95
C GLU A 295 3.59 -9.27 -6.73
N ILE A 296 3.62 -8.21 -5.90
CA ILE A 296 2.81 -8.10 -4.70
C ILE A 296 1.33 -7.97 -5.08
N GLY A 297 0.99 -7.04 -5.97
CA GLY A 297 -0.38 -6.79 -6.42
C GLY A 297 -1.05 -7.98 -7.12
N ALA A 298 -0.25 -8.90 -7.67
CA ALA A 298 -0.75 -10.12 -8.30
C ALA A 298 -1.03 -11.27 -7.30
N SER A 299 -0.56 -11.17 -6.05
CA SER A 299 -0.69 -12.26 -5.07
C SER A 299 -2.12 -12.41 -4.52
N ARG A 300 -2.51 -13.64 -4.12
CA ARG A 300 -3.79 -13.84 -3.41
C ARG A 300 -3.82 -13.08 -2.08
N ALA A 301 -2.69 -13.07 -1.36
CA ALA A 301 -2.58 -12.34 -0.10
C ALA A 301 -2.86 -10.84 -0.26
N PHE A 302 -2.54 -10.24 -1.42
CA PHE A 302 -2.91 -8.86 -1.69
C PHE A 302 -4.41 -8.63 -1.68
N SER A 303 -5.14 -9.44 -2.43
CA SER A 303 -6.60 -9.36 -2.53
C SER A 303 -7.25 -9.57 -1.17
N VAL A 304 -6.90 -10.65 -0.47
CA VAL A 304 -7.44 -10.96 0.85
C VAL A 304 -7.12 -9.83 1.84
N CYS A 305 -5.91 -9.27 1.82
CA CYS A 305 -5.55 -8.17 2.70
C CYS A 305 -6.40 -6.91 2.45
N GLN A 306 -6.69 -6.56 1.19
CA GLN A 306 -7.54 -5.40 0.92
C GLN A 306 -8.96 -5.63 1.44
N VAL A 307 -9.51 -6.83 1.27
CA VAL A 307 -10.83 -7.20 1.81
C VAL A 307 -10.83 -7.20 3.34
N GLU A 308 -9.82 -7.78 4.01
CA GLU A 308 -9.70 -7.77 5.48
C GLU A 308 -9.65 -6.35 6.05
N LYS A 309 -8.94 -5.45 5.38
CA LYS A 309 -8.85 -4.04 5.77
C LYS A 309 -10.20 -3.35 5.64
N VAL A 310 -10.90 -3.52 4.51
CA VAL A 310 -12.25 -2.97 4.31
C VAL A 310 -13.24 -3.59 5.29
N PHE A 311 -13.16 -4.90 5.54
CA PHE A 311 -13.96 -5.60 6.54
C PHE A 311 -13.82 -4.98 7.92
N LYS A 312 -12.59 -4.79 8.39
CA LYS A 312 -12.32 -4.13 9.67
C LYS A 312 -12.85 -2.69 9.71
N HIS A 313 -12.74 -1.97 8.61
CA HIS A 313 -13.17 -0.57 8.53
C HIS A 313 -14.70 -0.42 8.54
N VAL A 314 -15.43 -1.23 7.77
CA VAL A 314 -16.87 -1.11 7.56
C VAL A 314 -17.66 -1.88 8.63
N CYS A 315 -17.19 -3.06 9.03
CA CYS A 315 -17.84 -3.88 10.04
C CYS A 315 -17.40 -3.53 11.48
N PHE A 316 -16.33 -2.72 11.62
CA PHE A 316 -15.75 -2.26 12.90
C PHE A 316 -15.14 -3.38 13.76
N HIS A 317 -14.82 -4.52 13.15
CA HIS A 317 -14.09 -5.63 13.78
C HIS A 317 -13.39 -6.49 12.73
N GLY A 318 -12.40 -7.27 13.13
CA GLY A 318 -11.86 -8.36 12.29
C GLY A 318 -12.80 -9.56 12.22
N PRO A 319 -12.54 -10.56 11.36
CA PRO A 319 -13.40 -11.74 11.22
C PRO A 319 -13.48 -12.53 12.53
N LYS A 320 -14.70 -12.80 13.01
CA LYS A 320 -14.96 -13.45 14.31
C LYS A 320 -15.22 -14.95 14.17
N ASN A 321 -15.73 -15.38 13.03
CA ASN A 321 -16.20 -16.75 12.81
C ASN A 321 -15.90 -17.23 11.38
N GLN A 322 -16.36 -18.43 11.05
CA GLN A 322 -16.11 -19.01 9.73
C GLN A 322 -16.88 -18.28 8.62
N THR A 323 -18.11 -17.84 8.89
CA THR A 323 -18.92 -17.05 7.94
C THR A 323 -18.22 -15.76 7.51
N ASP A 324 -17.58 -15.05 8.43
CA ASP A 324 -16.80 -13.86 8.10
C ASP A 324 -15.59 -14.19 7.22
N ARG A 325 -14.89 -15.29 7.52
CA ARG A 325 -13.74 -15.74 6.72
C ARG A 325 -14.16 -16.17 5.32
N ASP A 326 -15.27 -16.90 5.21
CA ASP A 326 -15.82 -17.33 3.93
C ASP A 326 -16.27 -16.12 3.10
N ALA A 327 -16.85 -15.08 3.73
CA ALA A 327 -17.22 -13.84 3.06
C ALA A 327 -15.99 -13.06 2.56
N ILE A 328 -14.92 -12.97 3.36
CA ILE A 328 -13.67 -12.33 2.95
C ILE A 328 -13.09 -13.02 1.71
N GLU A 329 -13.03 -14.35 1.69
CA GLU A 329 -12.52 -15.10 0.54
C GLU A 329 -13.42 -14.92 -0.70
N ALA A 330 -14.76 -14.99 -0.53
CA ALA A 330 -15.70 -14.80 -1.63
C ALA A 330 -15.61 -13.37 -2.23
N ILE A 331 -15.50 -12.34 -1.38
CA ILE A 331 -15.32 -10.96 -1.84
C ILE A 331 -13.95 -10.77 -2.49
N ALA A 332 -12.91 -11.45 -2.00
CA ALA A 332 -11.58 -11.42 -2.63
C ALA A 332 -11.58 -12.11 -4.00
N ASP A 333 -12.40 -13.15 -4.21
CA ASP A 333 -12.63 -13.75 -5.52
C ASP A 333 -13.29 -12.76 -6.49
N THR A 334 -14.37 -12.08 -6.04
CA THR A 334 -15.02 -11.04 -6.83
C THR A 334 -14.09 -9.87 -7.13
N PHE A 335 -13.26 -9.46 -6.16
CA PHE A 335 -12.28 -8.39 -6.35
C PHE A 335 -11.27 -8.71 -7.46
N GLU A 336 -10.89 -9.97 -7.60
CA GLU A 336 -9.98 -10.44 -8.66
C GLU A 336 -10.69 -10.72 -9.99
N GLU A 337 -12.03 -10.82 -9.98
CA GLU A 337 -12.82 -11.24 -11.12
C GLU A 337 -12.60 -10.32 -12.32
N ASN A 338 -12.42 -10.93 -13.50
CA ASN A 338 -12.13 -10.24 -14.77
C ASN A 338 -10.90 -9.30 -14.76
N GLY A 339 -10.08 -9.34 -13.71
CA GLY A 339 -8.94 -8.43 -13.55
C GLY A 339 -9.35 -6.98 -13.23
N GLU A 340 -10.55 -6.76 -12.70
CA GLU A 340 -11.07 -5.42 -12.43
C GLU A 340 -10.42 -4.77 -11.19
N TYR A 341 -10.21 -5.53 -10.11
CA TYR A 341 -9.63 -5.02 -8.85
C TYR A 341 -10.28 -3.72 -8.37
N ASN A 342 -11.61 -3.64 -8.48
CA ASN A 342 -12.37 -2.47 -8.06
C ASN A 342 -12.58 -2.49 -6.54
N LEU A 343 -11.99 -1.52 -5.83
CA LEU A 343 -12.10 -1.47 -4.38
C LEU A 343 -13.51 -1.05 -3.90
N LYS A 344 -14.29 -0.30 -4.70
CA LYS A 344 -15.68 0.03 -4.35
C LYS A 344 -16.53 -1.23 -4.25
N ASP A 345 -16.30 -2.22 -5.10
CA ASP A 345 -17.02 -3.50 -5.03
C ASP A 345 -16.70 -4.27 -3.75
N VAL A 346 -15.45 -4.17 -3.27
CA VAL A 346 -15.07 -4.68 -1.95
C VAL A 346 -15.83 -3.97 -0.83
N PHE A 347 -15.91 -2.64 -0.86
CA PHE A 347 -16.72 -1.87 0.09
C PHE A 347 -18.19 -2.27 0.03
N ALA A 348 -18.75 -2.48 -1.16
CA ALA A 348 -20.14 -2.89 -1.35
C ALA A 348 -20.41 -4.30 -0.81
N GLY A 349 -19.56 -5.29 -1.16
CA GLY A 349 -19.68 -6.66 -0.69
C GLY A 349 -19.55 -6.77 0.83
N VAL A 350 -18.57 -6.09 1.42
CA VAL A 350 -18.39 -6.07 2.88
C VAL A 350 -19.57 -5.38 3.57
N ALA A 351 -20.01 -4.23 3.06
CA ALA A 351 -21.13 -3.51 3.66
C ALA A 351 -22.43 -4.31 3.60
N ALA A 352 -22.65 -5.08 2.53
CA ALA A 352 -23.76 -6.01 2.42
C ALA A 352 -23.68 -7.17 3.42
N HIS A 353 -22.48 -7.69 3.70
CA HIS A 353 -22.26 -8.73 4.71
C HIS A 353 -22.64 -8.27 6.11
N CYS A 354 -22.12 -7.13 6.57
CA CYS A 354 -22.35 -6.65 7.93
C CYS A 354 -23.52 -5.66 8.09
N MET A 355 -24.42 -5.55 7.10
CA MET A 355 -25.54 -4.60 7.17
C MET A 355 -26.55 -4.90 8.29
N ASN A 356 -26.63 -6.15 8.74
CA ASN A 356 -27.52 -6.61 9.79
C ASN A 356 -26.84 -6.76 11.16
N GLU A 357 -25.56 -6.39 11.25
CA GLU A 357 -24.83 -6.40 12.52
C GLU A 357 -25.12 -5.11 13.29
N GLU A 358 -25.43 -5.25 14.58
CA GLU A 358 -25.64 -4.14 15.51
C GLU A 358 -24.34 -3.37 15.80
#